data_AF-A0A1I0UF44-F1
#
_entry.id   AF-A0A1I0UF44-F1
#
_cell.length_a   1.000
_cell.length_b   1.000
_cell.length_c   1.000
_cell.angle_alpha   90.00
_cell.angle_beta   90.00
_cell.angle_gamma   90.00
#
_symmetry.space_group_name_H-M   'P 1'
#
loop_
_entity.id
_entity.type
_entity.pdbx_description
1 polymer ?
#
loop_
_entity_poly.entity_id
_entity_poly.type
_entity_poly.pdbx_seq_one_letter_code
_entity_poly.pdbx_strand_id
1 'polypeptide(L)'
;MAMLIKGEEIDTLVAKYCAMTGEKNKSEAVRKALAAQIEVLSGRERLVDRVAKIQRSAAEAGFVSTGEDLKPFFDEQWGED
;
A
#
# COMPACT_ATOMS: atom_id res chain seq x y z
N MET A 1 -18.57 16.67 9.46
CA MET A 1 -17.72 17.82 9.08
C MET A 1 -17.62 17.83 7.57
N ALA A 2 -18.20 18.82 6.88
CA ALA A 2 -18.11 18.92 5.43
C ALA A 2 -16.78 19.61 5.05
N MET A 3 -15.81 18.86 4.52
CA MET A 3 -14.63 19.46 3.90
C MET A 3 -15.01 19.88 2.48
N LEU A 4 -15.12 21.19 2.25
CA LEU A 4 -15.25 21.75 0.91
C LEU A 4 -13.85 21.81 0.30
N ILE A 5 -13.51 20.87 -0.56
CA ILE A 5 -12.25 20.91 -1.28
C ILE A 5 -12.42 21.89 -2.44
N LYS A 6 -11.89 23.12 -2.29
CA LYS A 6 -11.95 24.19 -3.29
C LYS A 6 -10.53 24.58 -3.70
N GLY A 7 -10.28 24.66 -5.01
CA GLY A 7 -9.03 25.09 -5.60
C GLY A 7 -9.01 24.79 -7.10
N GLU A 8 -8.42 25.68 -7.91
CA GLU A 8 -8.32 25.51 -9.37
C GLU A 8 -7.61 24.20 -9.77
N GLU A 9 -6.68 23.74 -8.94
CA GLU A 9 -5.99 22.46 -9.12
C GLU A 9 -6.96 21.27 -9.07
N ILE A 10 -8.00 21.33 -8.23
CA ILE A 10 -9.00 20.27 -8.10
C ILE A 10 -9.97 20.31 -9.28
N ASP A 11 -10.40 21.49 -9.70
CA ASP A 11 -11.20 21.61 -10.92
C ASP A 11 -10.45 21.06 -12.13
N THR A 12 -9.13 21.26 -12.20
CA THR A 12 -8.28 20.67 -13.24
C THR A 12 -8.24 19.14 -13.15
N LEU A 13 -8.09 18.58 -11.94
CA LEU A 13 -8.10 17.12 -11.73
C LEU A 13 -9.47 16.50 -12.07
N VAL A 14 -10.56 17.16 -11.68
CA VAL A 14 -11.93 16.74 -12.00
C VAL A 14 -12.17 16.82 -13.50
N ALA A 15 -11.74 17.88 -14.17
CA ALA A 15 -11.86 18.00 -15.63
C ALA A 15 -11.12 16.87 -16.35
N LYS A 16 -9.89 16.52 -15.90
CA LYS A 16 -9.14 15.37 -16.44
C LYS A 16 -9.87 14.05 -16.20
N TYR A 17 -10.36 13.82 -14.98
CA TYR A 17 -11.10 12.61 -14.65
C TYR A 17 -12.41 12.49 -15.46
N CYS A 18 -13.17 13.57 -15.59
CA CYS A 18 -14.36 13.67 -16.42
C CYS A 18 -14.05 13.39 -17.90
N ALA A 19 -12.94 13.92 -18.43
CA ALA A 19 -12.52 13.67 -19.80
C ALA A 19 -12.15 12.19 -20.04
N MET A 20 -11.53 11.52 -19.06
CA MET A 20 -11.14 10.12 -19.16
C MET A 20 -12.32 9.14 -18.97
N THR A 21 -13.29 9.50 -18.12
CA THR A 21 -14.39 8.59 -17.71
C THR A 21 -15.73 8.91 -18.36
N GLY A 22 -15.87 10.09 -18.98
CA GLY A 22 -17.13 10.60 -19.52
C GLY A 22 -18.10 11.13 -18.47
N GLU A 23 -17.70 11.17 -17.18
CA GLU A 23 -18.54 11.69 -16.10
C GLU A 23 -18.78 13.19 -16.25
N LYS A 24 -20.03 13.64 -16.07
CA LYS A 24 -20.42 15.05 -16.32
C LYS A 24 -20.66 15.84 -15.04
N ASN A 25 -20.81 15.15 -13.90
CA ASN A 25 -21.04 15.78 -12.62
C ASN A 25 -19.76 15.82 -11.78
N LYS A 26 -19.31 17.03 -11.43
CA LYS A 26 -18.09 17.26 -10.64
C LYS A 26 -18.11 16.51 -9.29
N SER A 27 -19.24 16.54 -8.58
CA SER A 27 -19.36 15.91 -7.26
C SER A 27 -19.29 14.38 -7.34
N GLU A 28 -19.91 13.80 -8.37
CA GLU A 28 -19.86 12.35 -8.62
C GLU A 28 -18.48 11.91 -9.10
N ALA A 29 -17.82 12.70 -9.96
CA ALA A 29 -16.45 12.44 -10.38
C ALA A 29 -15.49 12.36 -9.19
N VAL A 30 -15.56 13.33 -8.27
CA VAL A 30 -14.75 13.34 -7.04
C VAL A 30 -15.08 12.13 -6.16
N ARG A 31 -16.37 11.83 -5.96
CA ARG A 31 -16.82 10.70 -5.15
C ARG A 31 -16.28 9.37 -5.69
N LYS A 32 -16.39 9.13 -7.00
CA LYS A 32 -15.91 7.91 -7.66
C LYS A 32 -14.39 7.79 -7.60
N ALA A 33 -13.67 8.88 -7.86
CA ALA A 33 -12.20 8.89 -7.78
C ALA A 33 -11.71 8.56 -6.36
N LEU A 34 -12.32 9.15 -5.33
CA LEU A 34 -12.00 8.86 -3.93
C LEU A 34 -12.36 7.43 -3.54
N ALA A 35 -13.54 6.95 -3.94
CA ALA A 35 -13.95 5.57 -3.65
C ALA A 35 -12.98 4.54 -4.25
N ALA A 36 -12.57 4.74 -5.51
CA ALA A 36 -11.60 3.87 -6.18
C ALA A 36 -10.23 3.90 -5.46
N GLN A 37 -9.77 5.07 -5.02
CA GLN A 37 -8.51 5.17 -4.29
C GLN A 37 -8.58 4.53 -2.90
N ILE A 38 -9.71 4.67 -2.21
CA ILE A 38 -9.97 4.01 -0.93
C ILE A 38 -9.95 2.49 -1.11
N GLU A 39 -10.57 1.97 -2.18
CA GLU A 39 -10.56 0.55 -2.50
C GLU A 39 -9.14 0.03 -2.79
N VAL A 40 -8.34 0.77 -3.55
CA VAL A 40 -6.92 0.44 -3.79
C VAL A 40 -6.12 0.41 -2.49
N LEU A 41 -6.35 1.39 -1.60
CA LEU A 41 -5.65 1.47 -0.33
C LEU A 41 -6.14 0.44 0.69
N SER A 42 -7.44 0.08 0.67
CA SER A 42 -8.01 -0.93 1.55
C SER A 42 -7.60 -2.35 1.13
N GLY A 43 -7.46 -2.59 -0.17
CA GLY A 43 -6.91 -3.84 -0.72
C GLY A 43 -5.40 -3.99 -0.54
N ARG A 44 -4.69 -2.93 -0.14
CA ARG A 44 -3.25 -3.00 0.11
C ARG A 44 -2.99 -3.78 1.39
N GLU A 45 -2.61 -5.05 1.23
CA GLU A 45 -2.22 -5.92 2.34
C GLU A 45 -1.16 -5.22 3.19
N ARG A 46 -1.41 -5.10 4.50
CA ARG A 46 -0.48 -4.43 5.41
C ARG A 46 0.82 -5.22 5.42
N LEU A 47 1.94 -4.52 5.56
CA LEU A 47 3.26 -5.16 5.61
C LEU A 47 3.32 -6.26 6.68
N VAL A 48 2.69 -6.02 7.83
CA VAL A 48 2.62 -7.01 8.93
C VAL A 48 1.90 -8.29 8.52
N ASP A 49 0.82 -8.21 7.74
CA ASP A 49 0.05 -9.37 7.30
C ASP A 49 0.86 -10.17 6.25
N ARG A 50 1.52 -9.45 5.33
CA ARG A 50 2.43 -10.01 4.32
C ARG A 50 3.59 -10.77 4.95
N VAL A 51 4.25 -10.14 5.93
CA VAL A 51 5.39 -10.72 6.64
C VAL A 51 4.94 -11.96 7.41
N ALA A 52 3.82 -11.88 8.14
CA ALA A 52 3.28 -13.03 8.87
C ALA A 52 2.93 -14.20 7.94
N LYS A 53 2.41 -13.94 6.74
CA LYS A 53 2.16 -14.97 5.73
C LYS A 53 3.44 -15.69 5.30
N ILE A 54 4.50 -14.93 4.99
CA ILE A 54 5.80 -15.49 4.59
C ILE A 54 6.42 -16.28 5.75
N GLN A 55 6.37 -15.74 6.97
CA GLN A 55 6.88 -16.42 8.17
C GLN A 55 6.16 -17.74 8.44
N ARG A 56 4.84 -17.81 8.23
CA ARG A 56 4.10 -19.08 8.32
C ARG A 56 4.57 -20.09 7.29
N SER A 57 4.70 -19.69 6.02
CA SER A 57 5.20 -20.59 4.97
C SER A 57 6.64 -21.05 5.22
N ALA A 58 7.49 -20.18 5.76
CA ALA A 58 8.84 -20.53 6.17
C ALA A 58 8.83 -21.57 7.30
N ALA A 59 7.99 -21.38 8.32
CA ALA A 59 7.82 -22.31 9.43
C ALA A 59 7.27 -23.67 8.98
N GLU A 60 6.30 -23.70 8.06
CA GLU A 60 5.78 -24.93 7.45
C GLU A 60 6.86 -25.71 6.68
N ALA A 61 7.81 -25.00 6.06
CA ALA A 61 8.98 -25.57 5.42
C ALA A 61 10.12 -25.95 6.40
N GLY A 62 9.92 -25.73 7.71
CA GLY A 62 10.89 -26.05 8.76
C GLY A 62 11.87 -24.92 9.11
N PHE A 63 11.77 -23.76 8.46
CA PHE A 63 12.55 -22.57 8.80
C PHE A 63 11.90 -21.83 9.97
N VAL A 64 12.33 -22.19 11.18
CA VAL A 64 11.94 -21.53 12.41
C VAL A 64 13.10 -20.70 12.94
N SER A 65 12.80 -19.59 13.63
CA SER A 65 13.82 -18.83 14.33
C SER A 65 14.46 -19.69 15.41
N THR A 66 15.79 -19.79 15.43
CA THR A 66 16.54 -20.46 16.48
C THR A 66 16.62 -19.61 17.76
N GLY A 67 16.27 -18.33 17.68
CA GLY A 67 16.44 -17.35 18.77
C GLY A 67 17.91 -16.99 19.04
N GLU A 68 18.84 -17.54 18.27
CA GLU A 68 20.27 -17.28 18.38
C GLU A 68 20.63 -16.05 17.55
N ASP A 69 21.57 -15.25 18.07
CA ASP A 69 22.19 -14.20 17.27
C ASP A 69 23.18 -14.85 16.31
N LEU A 70 22.73 -15.06 15.07
CA LEU A 70 23.55 -15.64 14.01
C LEU A 70 24.40 -14.59 13.29
N LYS A 71 24.35 -13.31 13.70
CA LYS A 71 25.10 -12.25 13.06
C LYS A 71 26.61 -12.53 13.01
N PRO A 72 27.29 -12.94 14.10
CA PRO A 72 28.73 -13.22 14.04
C PRO A 72 29.10 -14.32 13.04
N PHE A 73 28.24 -15.35 12.91
CA PHE A 73 28.43 -16.41 11.93
C PHE A 73 28.32 -15.87 10.50
N PHE A 74 27.31 -15.04 10.22
CA PHE A 74 27.13 -14.46 8.88
C PHE A 74 28.17 -13.40 8.53
N ASP A 75 28.60 -12.59 9.50
CA ASP A 75 29.67 -11.61 9.35
C ASP A 75 30.99 -12.32 8.94
N GLU A 76 31.32 -13.44 9.60
CA GLU A 76 32.45 -14.31 9.24
C GLU A 76 32.30 -14.89 7.82
N GLN A 77 31.10 -15.35 7.43
CA GLN A 77 30.87 -15.88 6.08
C GLN A 77 30.90 -14.80 4.98
N TRP A 78 30.64 -13.54 5.33
CA TRP A 78 30.63 -12.41 4.39
C TRP A 78 31.99 -11.69 4.33
N GLY A 79 32.94 -12.06 5.20
CA GLY A 79 34.26 -11.44 5.28
C GLY A 79 34.24 -10.03 5.89
N GLU A 80 33.21 -9.74 6.69
CA GLU A 80 33.10 -8.52 7.48
C GLU A 80 33.64 -8.78 8.89
N ASP A 81 34.98 -8.84 9.01
CA ASP A 81 35.70 -8.66 10.29
C ASP A 81 36.19 -7.20 10.41
#